data_AF-A0A7S3K5I8-F1
#
_entry.id   AF-A0A7S3K5I8-F1
#
_cell.length_a   1.000
_cell.length_b   1.000
_cell.length_c   1.000
_cell.angle_alpha   90.00
_cell.angle_beta   90.00
_cell.angle_gamma   90.00
#
_symmetry.space_group_name_H-M   'P 1'
#
loop_
_entity.id
_entity.type
_entity.pdbx_description
1 polymer ?
#
loop_
_entity_poly.entity_id
_entity_poly.type
_entity_poly.pdbx_seq_one_letter_code
_entity_poly.pdbx_strand_id
1 'polypeptide(L)'
;KALQKANAELNGPHGTSAEDFRALAQNFQAIDLSEPVTDEIKFLVKHNAGICYMQAQDWRQAADSLNAAIDLKPDDSSLAPVQHDVGEALRQLEDYQGAEKAFERCMSMYDDSALPQHKYASLKGLVEAQIRQDKFDIALKNGDDLLTLAQTNDLPL
;
A
#
# COMPACT_ATOMS: atom_id res chain seq x y z
N LYS A 1 3.06 -9.72 23.42
CA LYS A 1 4.52 -9.89 23.61
C LYS A 1 5.24 -10.11 22.27
N ALA A 2 4.83 -11.07 21.44
CA ALA A 2 5.45 -11.33 20.14
C ALA A 2 5.42 -10.11 19.18
N LEU A 3 4.26 -9.48 19.00
CA LEU A 3 4.13 -8.23 18.20
C LEU A 3 5.06 -7.11 18.68
N GLN A 4 5.18 -6.91 20.00
CA GLN A 4 6.07 -5.90 20.56
C GLN A 4 7.54 -6.18 20.22
N LYS A 5 7.96 -7.46 20.26
CA LYS A 5 9.31 -7.88 19.87
C LYS A 5 9.55 -7.62 18.38
N ALA A 6 8.64 -8.04 17.51
CA ALA A 6 8.75 -7.80 16.07
C ALA A 6 8.82 -6.30 15.73
N ASN A 7 8.01 -5.47 16.41
CA ASN A 7 8.07 -4.02 16.26
C ASN A 7 9.40 -3.44 16.78
N ALA A 8 9.98 -3.99 17.85
CA ALA A 8 11.27 -3.54 18.34
C ALA A 8 12.42 -3.88 17.38
N GLU A 9 12.34 -5.02 16.70
CA GLU A 9 13.28 -5.40 15.65
C GLU A 9 13.14 -4.50 14.43
N LEU A 10 11.91 -4.22 13.97
CA LEU A 10 11.62 -3.32 12.85
C LEU A 10 12.10 -1.87 13.11
N ASN A 11 12.00 -1.37 14.34
CA ASN A 11 12.45 -0.02 14.68
C ASN A 11 13.90 0.02 15.20
N GLY A 12 14.54 -1.15 15.30
CA GLY A 12 15.88 -1.31 15.83
C GLY A 12 16.94 -1.35 14.74
N PRO A 13 18.21 -1.62 15.10
CA PRO A 13 19.25 -1.85 14.11
C PRO A 13 18.97 -3.17 13.37
N HIS A 14 18.60 -3.05 12.10
CA HIS A 14 18.54 -4.13 11.12
C HIS A 14 19.28 -3.67 9.86
N GLY A 15 19.71 -4.60 9.01
CA GLY A 15 20.25 -4.22 7.71
C GLY A 15 19.17 -3.62 6.81
N THR A 16 19.57 -2.92 5.76
CA THR A 16 18.65 -2.29 4.80
C THR A 16 18.50 -3.09 3.52
N SER A 17 18.96 -4.35 3.51
CA SER A 17 18.85 -5.21 2.33
C SER A 17 17.44 -5.79 2.22
N ALA A 18 17.06 -6.21 1.01
CA ALA A 18 15.81 -6.91 0.79
C ALA A 18 15.68 -8.21 1.62
N GLU A 19 16.81 -8.87 1.92
CA GLU A 19 16.84 -10.07 2.76
C GLU A 19 16.50 -9.74 4.23
N ASP A 20 17.01 -8.62 4.75
CA ASP A 20 16.71 -8.16 6.11
C ASP A 20 15.22 -7.85 6.27
N PHE A 21 14.64 -7.14 5.31
CA PHE A 21 13.21 -6.84 5.31
C PHE A 21 12.35 -8.09 5.13
N ARG A 22 12.77 -9.06 4.31
CA ARG A 22 12.07 -10.35 4.19
C ARG A 22 12.09 -11.11 5.52
N ALA A 23 13.21 -11.10 6.24
CA ALA A 23 13.30 -11.72 7.56
C ALA A 23 12.37 -11.05 8.59
N LEU A 24 12.29 -9.71 8.60
CA LEU A 24 11.35 -8.97 9.45
C LEU A 24 9.88 -9.32 9.11
N ALA A 25 9.55 -9.41 7.83
CA ALA A 25 8.21 -9.80 7.38
C ALA A 25 7.84 -11.21 7.88
N GLN A 26 8.78 -12.16 7.80
CA GLN A 26 8.60 -13.51 8.32
C GLN A 26 8.42 -13.54 9.84
N ASN A 27 9.11 -12.67 10.59
CA ASN A 27 8.92 -12.55 12.04
C ASN A 27 7.49 -12.08 12.38
N PHE A 28 6.91 -11.16 11.60
CA PHE A 28 5.50 -10.79 11.75
C PHE A 28 4.55 -11.95 11.41
N GLN A 29 4.78 -12.65 10.29
CA GLN A 29 3.93 -13.78 9.88
C GLN A 29 3.99 -14.97 10.86
N ALA A 30 5.10 -15.15 11.58
CA ALA A 30 5.26 -16.18 12.60
C ALA A 30 4.53 -15.89 13.91
N ILE A 31 3.93 -14.71 14.08
CA ILE A 31 3.13 -14.38 15.25
C ILE A 31 1.87 -15.26 15.24
N ASP A 32 1.70 -16.05 16.29
CA ASP A 32 0.48 -16.84 16.50
C ASP A 32 -0.72 -15.92 16.77
N LEU A 33 -1.72 -15.99 15.88
CA LEU A 33 -2.98 -15.25 15.93
C LEU A 33 -4.18 -16.15 16.27
N SER A 34 -3.93 -17.40 16.70
CA SER A 34 -4.97 -18.38 17.05
C SER A 34 -5.58 -18.17 18.43
N GLU A 35 -4.79 -17.62 19.37
CA GLU A 35 -5.28 -17.13 20.66
C GLU A 35 -6.18 -15.89 20.45
N PRO A 36 -7.12 -15.58 21.38
CA PRO A 36 -8.05 -14.47 21.22
C PRO A 36 -7.30 -13.12 21.17
N VAL A 37 -7.09 -12.63 19.96
CA VAL A 37 -6.53 -11.32 19.64
C VAL A 37 -7.55 -10.49 18.85
N THR A 38 -7.53 -9.18 19.07
CA THR A 38 -8.42 -8.25 18.37
C THR A 38 -8.07 -8.14 16.89
N ASP A 39 -9.03 -7.77 16.06
CA ASP A 39 -8.78 -7.52 14.64
C ASP A 39 -7.79 -6.37 14.41
N GLU A 40 -7.70 -5.43 15.37
CA GLU A 40 -6.63 -4.42 15.41
C GLU A 40 -5.23 -5.06 15.45
N ILE A 41 -5.01 -6.04 16.32
CA ILE A 41 -3.71 -6.71 16.43
C ILE A 41 -3.42 -7.51 15.17
N LYS A 42 -4.40 -8.24 14.65
CA LYS A 42 -4.26 -8.98 13.39
C LYS A 42 -3.94 -8.04 12.22
N PHE A 43 -4.58 -6.87 12.20
CA PHE A 43 -4.35 -5.83 11.20
C PHE A 43 -2.90 -5.36 11.25
N LEU A 44 -2.42 -4.93 12.43
CA LEU A 44 -1.06 -4.44 12.59
C LEU A 44 -0.01 -5.49 12.19
N VAL A 45 -0.23 -6.76 12.55
CA VAL A 45 0.68 -7.85 12.17
C VAL A 45 0.75 -8.00 10.65
N LYS A 46 -0.41 -8.08 9.97
CA LYS A 46 -0.47 -8.27 8.52
C LYS A 46 0.02 -7.06 7.74
N HIS A 47 -0.37 -5.86 8.19
CA HIS A 47 0.07 -4.60 7.62
C HIS A 47 1.60 -4.47 7.70
N ASN A 48 2.19 -4.67 8.89
CA ASN A 48 3.64 -4.55 9.05
C ASN A 48 4.42 -5.60 8.25
N ALA A 49 3.91 -6.83 8.15
CA ALA A 49 4.47 -7.83 7.25
C ALA A 49 4.44 -7.35 5.78
N GLY A 50 3.30 -6.80 5.34
CA GLY A 50 3.12 -6.23 4.01
C GLY A 50 4.11 -5.12 3.69
N ILE A 51 4.29 -4.15 4.61
CA ILE A 51 5.27 -3.07 4.46
C ILE A 51 6.70 -3.63 4.38
N CYS A 52 7.06 -4.60 5.21
CA CYS A 52 8.37 -5.24 5.13
C CYS A 52 8.56 -5.94 3.77
N TYR A 53 7.55 -6.62 3.24
CA TYR A 53 7.62 -7.21 1.91
C TYR A 53 7.72 -6.17 0.78
N MET A 54 7.08 -5.00 0.91
CA MET A 54 7.28 -3.88 -0.02
C MET A 54 8.75 -3.44 -0.06
N GLN A 55 9.38 -3.28 1.10
CA GLN A 55 10.80 -2.93 1.20
C GLN A 55 11.72 -4.04 0.68
N ALA A 56 11.30 -5.30 0.81
CA ALA A 56 11.98 -6.45 0.23
C ALA A 56 11.74 -6.62 -1.27
N GLN A 57 10.92 -5.76 -1.90
CA GLN A 57 10.44 -5.89 -3.29
C GLN A 57 9.77 -7.24 -3.59
N ASP A 58 9.22 -7.88 -2.55
CA ASP A 58 8.45 -9.12 -2.65
C ASP A 58 6.98 -8.78 -2.86
N TRP A 59 6.68 -8.24 -4.04
CA TRP A 59 5.42 -7.59 -4.33
C TRP A 59 4.21 -8.51 -4.17
N ARG A 60 4.37 -9.81 -4.43
CA ARG A 60 3.31 -10.81 -4.24
C ARG A 60 2.96 -10.96 -2.77
N GLN A 61 3.95 -11.17 -1.91
CA GLN A 61 3.73 -11.30 -0.47
C GLN A 61 3.26 -10.00 0.16
N ALA A 62 3.70 -8.86 -0.37
CA ALA A 62 3.22 -7.54 0.02
C ALA A 62 1.72 -7.39 -0.24
N ALA A 63 1.28 -7.61 -1.49
CA ALA A 63 -0.13 -7.52 -1.86
C ALA A 63 -1.00 -8.49 -1.05
N ASP A 64 -0.56 -9.75 -0.87
CA ASP A 64 -1.31 -10.75 -0.11
C ASP A 64 -1.46 -10.33 1.37
N SER A 65 -0.39 -9.83 1.99
CA SER A 65 -0.39 -9.42 3.40
C SER A 65 -1.22 -8.15 3.63
N LEU A 66 -1.12 -7.16 2.74
CA LEU A 66 -1.86 -5.89 2.84
C LEU A 66 -3.36 -6.10 2.58
N ASN A 67 -3.75 -6.91 1.59
CA ASN A 67 -5.15 -7.26 1.37
C ASN A 67 -5.75 -7.98 2.59
N ALA A 68 -5.03 -8.94 3.16
CA ALA A 68 -5.48 -9.61 4.38
C ALA A 68 -5.55 -8.66 5.60
N ALA A 69 -4.83 -7.54 5.60
CA ALA A 69 -4.99 -6.49 6.60
C ALA A 69 -6.29 -5.70 6.34
N ILE A 70 -6.53 -5.27 5.10
CA ILE A 70 -7.76 -4.56 4.69
C ILE A 70 -9.03 -5.35 5.05
N ASP A 71 -9.03 -6.66 4.85
CA ASP A 71 -10.17 -7.55 5.13
C ASP A 71 -10.62 -7.53 6.61
N LEU A 72 -9.74 -7.12 7.53
CA LEU A 72 -10.05 -7.03 8.95
C LEU A 72 -10.82 -5.74 9.31
N LYS A 73 -10.81 -4.73 8.43
CA LYS A 73 -11.44 -3.42 8.65
C LYS A 73 -12.04 -2.87 7.34
N PRO A 74 -12.96 -3.59 6.67
CA PRO A 74 -13.36 -3.30 5.29
C PRO A 74 -13.98 -1.91 5.05
N ASP A 75 -14.52 -1.28 6.10
CA ASP A 75 -15.21 0.01 6.03
C ASP A 75 -14.41 1.18 6.65
N ASP A 76 -13.13 0.97 6.96
CA ASP A 76 -12.28 1.99 7.59
C ASP A 76 -11.62 2.91 6.55
N SER A 77 -12.07 4.17 6.48
CA SER A 77 -11.51 5.20 5.57
C SER A 77 -10.01 5.46 5.78
N SER A 78 -9.45 5.11 6.95
CA SER A 78 -8.00 5.25 7.21
C SER A 78 -7.14 4.26 6.40
N LEU A 79 -7.73 3.31 5.68
CA LEU A 79 -7.03 2.35 4.84
C LEU A 79 -6.57 2.91 3.49
N ALA A 80 -6.82 4.19 3.18
CA ALA A 80 -6.38 4.78 1.91
C ALA A 80 -4.88 4.55 1.62
N PRO A 81 -3.93 4.74 2.57
CA PRO A 81 -2.51 4.43 2.32
C PRO A 81 -2.25 2.95 2.07
N VAL A 82 -2.97 2.05 2.75
CA VAL A 82 -2.82 0.59 2.56
C VAL A 82 -3.29 0.19 1.15
N GLN A 83 -4.38 0.79 0.65
CA GLN A 83 -4.86 0.60 -0.71
C GLN A 83 -3.86 1.13 -1.76
N HIS A 84 -3.20 2.24 -1.48
CA HIS A 84 -2.10 2.74 -2.32
C HIS A 84 -0.97 1.71 -2.41
N ASP A 85 -0.53 1.16 -1.28
CA ASP A 85 0.56 0.18 -1.24
C ASP A 85 0.19 -1.13 -1.97
N VAL A 86 -1.07 -1.57 -1.87
CA VAL A 86 -1.59 -2.68 -2.70
C VAL A 86 -1.52 -2.34 -4.18
N GLY A 87 -1.92 -1.13 -4.57
CA GLY A 87 -1.84 -0.66 -5.95
C GLY A 87 -0.41 -0.67 -6.48
N GLU A 88 0.56 -0.20 -5.69
CA GLU A 88 1.97 -0.20 -6.05
C GLU A 88 2.52 -1.63 -6.18
N ALA A 89 2.22 -2.51 -5.23
CA ALA A 89 2.62 -3.92 -5.30
C ALA A 89 2.08 -4.59 -6.58
N LEU A 90 0.79 -4.37 -6.91
CA LEU A 90 0.17 -4.94 -8.10
C LEU A 90 0.74 -4.34 -9.40
N ARG A 91 1.05 -3.04 -9.41
CA ARG A 91 1.69 -2.36 -10.54
C ARG A 91 3.08 -2.96 -10.84
N GLN A 92 3.86 -3.25 -9.80
CA GLN A 92 5.17 -3.91 -9.91
C GLN A 92 5.08 -5.36 -10.38
N LEU A 93 3.97 -6.04 -10.08
CA LEU A 93 3.64 -7.37 -10.62
C LEU A 93 3.07 -7.34 -12.04
N GLU A 94 2.95 -6.15 -12.64
CA GLU A 94 2.27 -5.92 -13.93
C GLU A 94 0.79 -6.31 -13.95
N ASP A 95 0.16 -6.50 -12.78
CA ASP A 95 -1.29 -6.62 -12.66
C ASP A 95 -1.93 -5.23 -12.66
N TYR A 96 -1.94 -4.61 -13.84
CA TYR A 96 -2.43 -3.24 -14.00
C TYR A 96 -3.93 -3.10 -13.73
N GLN A 97 -4.71 -4.16 -13.98
CA GLN A 97 -6.14 -4.15 -13.68
C GLN A 97 -6.37 -4.16 -12.15
N GLY A 98 -5.61 -4.96 -11.41
CA GLY A 98 -5.63 -4.96 -9.95
C GLY A 98 -5.14 -3.62 -9.38
N ALA A 99 -4.04 -3.09 -9.91
CA ALA A 99 -3.46 -1.82 -9.49
C ALA A 99 -4.44 -0.65 -9.67
N GLU A 100 -5.09 -0.55 -10.83
CA GLU A 100 -6.12 0.46 -11.12
C GLU A 100 -7.23 0.43 -10.06
N LYS A 101 -7.79 -0.74 -9.75
CA LYS A 101 -8.84 -0.88 -8.74
C LYS A 101 -8.39 -0.44 -7.35
N ALA A 102 -7.16 -0.80 -6.97
CA ALA A 102 -6.61 -0.43 -5.67
C ALA A 102 -6.36 1.09 -5.56
N PHE A 103 -5.81 1.72 -6.61
CA PHE A 103 -5.65 3.17 -6.65
C PHE A 103 -6.99 3.92 -6.69
N GLU A 104 -7.99 3.44 -7.43
CA GLU A 104 -9.34 3.99 -7.42
C GLU A 104 -9.96 3.90 -6.02
N ARG A 105 -9.81 2.76 -5.34
CA ARG A 105 -10.30 2.59 -3.97
C ARG A 105 -9.60 3.55 -3.02
N CYS A 106 -8.28 3.66 -3.10
CA CYS A 106 -7.49 4.65 -2.36
C CYS A 106 -8.02 6.07 -2.58
N MET A 107 -8.20 6.50 -3.83
CA MET A 107 -8.68 7.83 -4.18
C MET A 107 -10.11 8.08 -3.67
N SER A 108 -10.98 7.08 -3.66
CA SER A 108 -12.35 7.19 -3.14
C SER A 108 -12.43 7.41 -1.63
N MET A 109 -11.35 7.11 -0.89
CA MET A 109 -11.28 7.24 0.57
C MET A 109 -10.71 8.59 1.01
N TYR A 110 -10.08 9.33 0.10
CA TYR A 110 -9.59 10.67 0.39
C TYR A 110 -10.72 11.69 0.40
N ASP A 111 -10.86 12.40 1.51
CA ASP A 111 -11.71 13.59 1.62
C ASP A 111 -10.92 14.86 1.29
N ASP A 112 -11.52 16.03 1.51
CA ASP A 112 -10.88 17.33 1.26
C ASP A 112 -9.70 17.62 2.22
N SER A 113 -9.57 16.88 3.31
CA SER A 113 -8.46 17.04 4.28
C SER A 113 -7.21 16.24 3.90
N ALA A 114 -7.34 15.26 2.99
CA ALA A 114 -6.22 14.45 2.55
C ALA A 114 -5.15 15.30 1.84
N LEU A 115 -3.90 15.07 2.25
CA LEU A 115 -2.76 15.85 1.77
C LEU A 115 -2.61 15.71 0.24
N PRO A 116 -2.38 16.81 -0.51
CA PRO A 116 -2.27 16.79 -1.96
C PRO A 116 -1.27 15.76 -2.50
N GLN A 117 -0.14 15.59 -1.82
CA GLN A 117 0.88 14.61 -2.20
C GLN A 117 0.40 13.16 -2.17
N HIS A 118 -0.54 12.81 -1.28
CA HIS A 118 -1.11 11.47 -1.21
C HIS A 118 -2.04 11.21 -2.39
N LYS A 119 -2.94 12.17 -2.68
CA LYS A 119 -3.80 12.14 -3.87
C LYS A 119 -2.96 12.04 -5.15
N TYR A 120 -1.89 12.84 -5.23
CA TYR A 120 -1.00 12.85 -6.38
C TYR A 120 -0.33 11.49 -6.60
N ALA A 121 0.23 10.88 -5.55
CA ALA A 121 0.92 9.59 -5.67
C ALA A 121 -0.03 8.49 -6.19
N SER A 122 -1.24 8.38 -5.64
CA SER A 122 -2.22 7.40 -6.08
C SER A 122 -2.78 7.68 -7.47
N LEU A 123 -3.04 8.95 -7.80
CA LEU A 123 -3.52 9.34 -9.14
C LEU A 123 -2.46 9.07 -10.21
N LYS A 124 -1.18 9.29 -9.90
CA LYS A 124 -0.07 8.94 -10.79
C LYS A 124 -0.04 7.43 -11.07
N GLY A 125 -0.09 6.61 -10.02
CA GLY A 125 -0.14 5.16 -10.16
C GLY A 125 -1.35 4.68 -10.97
N LEU A 126 -2.51 5.33 -10.78
CA LEU A 126 -3.73 5.07 -11.56
C LEU A 126 -3.55 5.37 -13.04
N VAL A 127 -3.03 6.55 -13.38
CA VAL A 127 -2.76 6.95 -14.77
C VAL A 127 -1.77 5.99 -15.43
N GLU A 128 -0.67 5.64 -14.75
CA GLU A 128 0.31 4.67 -15.25
C GLU A 128 -0.34 3.29 -15.53
N ALA A 129 -1.14 2.79 -14.59
CA ALA A 129 -1.85 1.52 -14.75
C ALA A 129 -2.86 1.56 -15.92
N GLN A 130 -3.51 2.70 -16.17
CA GLN A 130 -4.44 2.88 -17.28
C GLN A 130 -3.71 2.94 -18.63
N ILE A 131 -2.56 3.62 -18.70
CA ILE A 131 -1.71 3.66 -19.89
C ILE A 131 -1.23 2.24 -20.24
N ARG A 132 -0.78 1.46 -19.26
CA ARG A 132 -0.32 0.07 -19.49
C ARG A 132 -1.44 -0.88 -19.92
N GLN A 133 -2.70 -0.47 -19.76
CA GLN A 133 -3.90 -1.18 -20.24
C GLN A 133 -4.45 -0.59 -21.56
N ASP A 134 -3.74 0.35 -22.20
CA ASP A 134 -4.19 1.08 -23.40
C ASP A 134 -5.52 1.86 -23.22
N LYS A 135 -5.87 2.22 -21.97
CA LYS A 135 -7.09 2.99 -21.64
C LYS A 135 -6.86 4.50 -21.79
N PHE A 136 -6.41 4.92 -22.97
CA PHE A 136 -5.90 6.28 -23.19
C PHE A 136 -6.92 7.39 -22.91
N ASP A 137 -8.20 7.19 -23.22
CA ASP A 137 -9.23 8.21 -23.00
C ASP A 137 -9.37 8.58 -21.51
N ILE A 138 -9.37 7.57 -20.63
CA ILE A 138 -9.50 7.76 -19.18
C ILE A 138 -8.15 8.23 -18.60
N ALA A 139 -7.04 7.67 -19.08
CA ALA A 139 -5.70 8.07 -18.65
C ALA A 139 -5.41 9.55 -18.96
N LEU A 140 -5.84 10.06 -20.11
CA LEU A 140 -5.72 11.47 -20.48
C LEU A 140 -6.50 12.36 -19.51
N LYS A 141 -7.77 12.02 -19.24
CA LYS A 141 -8.59 12.77 -18.29
C LYS A 141 -7.97 12.82 -16.89
N ASN A 142 -7.57 11.67 -16.36
CA ASN A 142 -6.92 11.58 -15.05
C ASN A 142 -5.52 12.25 -15.06
N GLY A 143 -4.85 12.27 -16.21
CA GLY A 143 -3.59 12.97 -16.41
C GLY A 143 -3.73 14.49 -16.32
N ASP A 144 -4.82 15.06 -16.85
CA ASP A 144 -5.12 16.49 -16.69
C ASP A 144 -5.38 16.85 -15.22
N ASP A 145 -6.10 15.99 -14.50
CA ASP A 145 -6.33 16.14 -13.05
C ASP A 145 -5.00 16.06 -12.28
N LEU A 146 -4.11 15.13 -12.66
CA LEU A 146 -2.79 14.97 -12.06
C LEU A 146 -1.90 16.20 -12.29
N LEU A 147 -1.88 16.74 -13.51
CA LEU A 147 -1.14 17.94 -13.87
C LEU A 147 -1.65 19.15 -13.08
N THR A 148 -2.98 19.31 -12.99
CA THR A 148 -3.62 20.38 -12.22
C THR A 148 -3.25 20.29 -10.75
N LEU A 149 -3.32 19.09 -10.17
CA LEU A 149 -2.96 18.85 -8.78
C LEU A 149 -1.48 19.18 -8.53
N ALA A 150 -0.59 18.81 -9.45
CA ALA A 150 0.83 19.07 -9.33
C ALA A 150 1.16 20.57 -9.37
N GLN A 151 0.64 21.28 -10.37
CA GLN A 151 0.86 22.72 -10.55
C GLN A 151 0.32 23.54 -9.38
N THR A 152 -0.87 23.18 -8.89
CA THR A 152 -1.52 23.93 -7.80
C THR A 152 -0.79 23.75 -6.46
N ASN A 153 -0.04 22.67 -6.29
CA ASN A 153 0.60 22.31 -5.01
C ASN A 153 2.12 22.20 -5.07
N ASP A 154 2.75 22.69 -6.16
CA ASP A 154 4.20 22.64 -6.39
C ASP A 154 4.80 21.22 -6.24
N LEU A 155 4.08 20.22 -6.76
CA LEU A 155 4.53 18.82 -6.76
C LEU A 155 5.33 18.51 -8.04
N PRO A 156 6.24 17.51 -8.02
CA PRO A 156 7.01 17.14 -9.20
C PRO A 156 6.10 16.69 -10.36
N LEU A 157 6.55 16.95 -11.59
CA LEU A 157 5.95 16.43 -12.82
C LEU A 157 6.72 15.20 -13.33
#